data_AF-A0A2C6MIR3-F1
#
_entry.id   AF-A0A2C6MIR3-F1
#
_cell.length_a   1.000
_cell.length_b   1.000
_cell.length_c   1.000
_cell.angle_alpha   90.00
_cell.angle_beta   90.00
_cell.angle_gamma   90.00
#
_symmetry.space_group_name_H-M   'P 1'
#
loop_
_entity.id
_entity.type
_entity.pdbx_description
1 polymer ?
#
loop_
_entity_poly.entity_id
_entity_poly.type
_entity_poly.pdbx_seq_one_letter_code
_entity_poly.pdbx_strand_id
1 'polypeptide(L)'
;MEKEENLLDKLVKLCSKTNLLAAGKGISGEQKVDGLSKECLDQIYRSGLFDYVLVEADGSRGKSMKAPAEHEPVLPSLATTVLPVVGMDILGCPLTEEFVHRPHLVARVAGQNTGEPVTETTVVKVFRHYELIAKQASPGICWVPVLNKMDCLEERKKARELAMQLLNPTTPRVLLTSALSHNPVLEVMEWFPQ
;
A
#
# COMPACT_ATOMS: atom_id res chain seq x y z
N MET A 1 -16.10 20.64 4.84
CA MET A 1 -16.91 20.17 3.71
C MET A 1 -16.79 21.10 2.50
N GLU A 2 -16.84 22.43 2.67
CA GLU A 2 -16.79 23.40 1.55
C GLU A 2 -15.64 23.24 0.52
N LYS A 3 -14.46 22.73 0.90
CA LYS A 3 -13.31 22.61 -0.02
C LYS A 3 -13.44 21.48 -1.07
N GLU A 4 -14.23 20.44 -0.77
CA GLU A 4 -14.48 19.31 -1.69
C GLU A 4 -15.74 19.55 -2.53
N GLU A 5 -16.55 20.52 -2.13
CA GLU A 5 -17.75 20.95 -2.84
C GLU A 5 -17.34 21.46 -4.24
N ASN A 6 -17.94 20.87 -5.27
CA ASN A 6 -17.62 21.08 -6.69
C ASN A 6 -16.29 20.47 -7.19
N LEU A 7 -15.60 19.62 -6.42
CA LEU A 7 -14.41 18.92 -6.94
C LEU A 7 -14.76 18.08 -8.17
N LEU A 8 -15.88 17.36 -8.13
CA LEU A 8 -16.31 16.52 -9.24
C LEU A 8 -16.53 17.34 -10.53
N ASP A 9 -17.20 18.49 -10.44
CA ASP A 9 -17.41 19.38 -11.58
C ASP A 9 -16.09 19.92 -12.18
N LYS A 10 -15.10 20.19 -11.31
CA LYS A 10 -13.76 20.58 -11.76
C LYS A 10 -13.09 19.42 -12.50
N LEU A 11 -13.18 18.19 -11.97
CA LEU A 11 -12.63 17.00 -12.61
C LEU A 11 -13.27 16.78 -13.99
N VAL A 12 -14.60 16.83 -14.10
CA VAL A 12 -15.32 16.70 -15.38
C VAL A 12 -14.79 17.69 -16.43
N LYS A 13 -14.63 18.96 -16.05
CA LYS A 13 -14.12 20.00 -16.97
C LYS A 13 -12.69 19.72 -17.40
N LEU A 14 -11.85 19.22 -16.49
CA LEU A 14 -10.44 18.96 -16.75
C LEU A 14 -10.18 17.66 -17.51
N CYS A 15 -11.07 16.66 -17.42
CA CYS A 15 -10.97 15.40 -18.19
C CYS A 15 -10.94 15.65 -19.71
N SER A 16 -11.50 16.78 -20.18
CA SER A 16 -11.40 17.17 -21.60
C SER A 16 -9.98 17.55 -22.05
N LYS A 17 -9.06 17.80 -21.10
CA LYS A 17 -7.71 18.34 -21.38
C LYS A 17 -6.59 17.35 -21.08
N THR A 18 -6.80 16.38 -20.20
CA THR A 18 -5.79 15.41 -19.75
C THR A 18 -6.46 14.12 -19.29
N ASN A 19 -5.77 13.00 -19.45
CA ASN A 19 -6.17 11.68 -18.96
C ASN A 19 -5.62 11.37 -17.55
N LEU A 20 -4.71 12.18 -17.02
CA LEU A 20 -4.15 12.04 -15.68
C LEU A 20 -4.45 13.30 -14.86
N LEU A 21 -5.09 13.11 -13.72
CA LEU A 21 -5.44 14.15 -12.77
C LEU A 21 -4.99 13.75 -11.36
N ALA A 22 -4.46 14.73 -10.62
CA ALA A 22 -4.14 14.60 -9.21
C ALA A 22 -5.00 15.58 -8.42
N ALA A 23 -5.59 15.12 -7.32
CA ALA A 23 -6.45 15.91 -6.47
C ALA A 23 -6.12 15.69 -4.99
N GLY A 24 -6.21 16.76 -4.22
CA GLY A 24 -6.09 16.77 -2.77
C GLY A 24 -6.98 17.85 -2.18
N LYS A 25 -7.33 17.72 -0.91
CA LYS A 25 -8.23 18.65 -0.21
C LYS A 25 -7.61 20.03 -0.01
N GLY A 26 -6.28 20.07 0.06
CA GLY A 26 -5.50 21.29 0.26
C GLY A 26 -4.06 20.96 0.59
N ILE A 27 -3.30 21.98 0.97
CA ILE A 27 -1.93 21.85 1.46
C ILE A 27 -1.94 22.27 2.93
N SER A 28 -1.37 21.45 3.81
CA SER A 28 -1.22 21.71 5.25
C SER A 28 0.24 21.58 5.69
N GLY A 29 0.58 22.28 6.78
CA GLY A 29 1.93 22.26 7.38
C GLY A 29 3.06 22.59 6.38
N GLU A 30 4.18 21.87 6.50
CA GLU A 30 5.35 21.94 5.62
C GLU A 30 5.07 21.25 4.26
N GLN A 31 4.16 21.81 3.45
CA GLN A 31 3.90 21.38 2.06
C GLN A 31 3.31 19.97 1.88
N LYS A 32 2.57 19.44 2.87
CA LYS A 32 1.87 18.16 2.72
C LYS A 32 0.50 18.35 2.08
N VAL A 33 0.15 17.50 1.13
CA VAL A 33 -1.19 17.48 0.55
C VAL A 33 -2.12 16.72 1.49
N ASP A 34 -3.22 17.35 1.91
CA ASP A 34 -4.27 16.70 2.67
C ASP A 34 -5.09 15.78 1.76
N GLY A 35 -5.28 14.53 2.20
CA GLY A 35 -6.12 13.56 1.52
C GLY A 35 -7.59 13.99 1.44
N LEU A 36 -8.28 13.51 0.41
CA LEU A 36 -9.72 13.67 0.25
C LEU A 36 -10.47 12.80 1.26
N SER A 37 -11.69 13.21 1.62
CA SER A 37 -12.59 12.39 2.44
C SER A 37 -12.99 11.08 1.74
N LYS A 38 -13.39 10.06 2.54
CA LYS A 38 -13.88 8.78 2.00
C LYS A 38 -15.11 8.98 1.13
N GLU A 39 -16.00 9.88 1.55
CA GLU A 39 -17.23 10.21 0.85
C GLU A 39 -16.93 10.84 -0.51
N CYS A 40 -15.94 11.73 -0.58
CA CYS A 40 -15.51 12.34 -1.84
C CYS A 40 -14.88 11.30 -2.78
N LEU A 41 -14.02 10.42 -2.28
CA LEU A 41 -13.43 9.33 -3.06
C LEU A 41 -14.50 8.38 -3.61
N ASP A 42 -15.49 8.03 -2.79
CA ASP A 42 -16.62 7.19 -3.21
C ASP A 42 -17.49 7.89 -4.28
N GLN A 43 -17.66 9.22 -4.21
CA GLN A 43 -18.34 10.00 -5.26
C GLN A 43 -17.56 10.01 -6.58
N ILE A 44 -16.24 10.21 -6.52
CA ILE A 44 -15.36 10.16 -7.70
C ILE A 44 -15.44 8.78 -8.36
N TYR A 45 -15.35 7.71 -7.56
CA TYR A 45 -15.46 6.35 -8.10
C TYR A 45 -16.83 6.08 -8.76
N ARG A 46 -17.94 6.46 -8.10
CA ARG A 46 -19.30 6.28 -8.66
C ARG A 46 -19.56 7.08 -9.93
N SER A 47 -18.87 8.20 -10.12
CA SER A 47 -19.07 9.04 -11.30
C SER A 47 -18.68 8.35 -12.61
N GLY A 48 -17.83 7.32 -12.56
CA GLY A 48 -17.34 6.63 -13.75
C GLY A 48 -16.44 7.48 -14.64
N LEU A 49 -15.93 8.61 -14.14
CA LEU A 49 -15.09 9.52 -14.93
C LEU A 49 -13.68 8.99 -15.24
N PHE A 50 -13.21 8.01 -14.47
CA PHE A 50 -11.87 7.46 -14.58
C PHE A 50 -11.92 5.94 -14.63
N ASP A 51 -11.09 5.34 -15.47
CA ASP A 51 -10.87 3.89 -15.47
C ASP A 51 -10.21 3.42 -14.16
N TYR A 52 -9.36 4.28 -13.58
CA TYR A 52 -8.64 4.01 -12.34
C TYR A 52 -8.63 5.23 -11.42
N VAL A 53 -8.89 4.99 -10.13
CA VAL A 53 -8.72 5.96 -9.06
C VAL A 53 -7.67 5.43 -8.10
N LEU A 54 -6.49 6.05 -8.08
CA LEU A 54 -5.40 5.67 -7.19
C LEU A 54 -5.41 6.56 -5.95
N VAL A 55 -5.36 5.92 -4.77
CA VAL A 55 -5.40 6.61 -3.48
C VAL A 55 -4.19 6.17 -2.66
N GLU A 56 -3.36 7.12 -2.26
CA GLU A 56 -2.36 6.90 -1.21
C GLU A 56 -3.09 6.91 0.14
N ALA A 57 -3.38 5.73 0.68
CA ALA A 57 -4.18 5.60 1.90
C ALA A 57 -3.36 5.92 3.17
N ASP A 58 -2.21 5.27 3.34
CA ASP A 58 -1.40 5.40 4.55
C ASP A 58 0.07 5.67 4.22
N GLY A 59 0.62 6.78 4.73
CA GLY A 59 2.02 7.14 4.51
C GLY A 59 3.00 6.42 5.45
N SER A 60 4.10 5.88 4.90
CA SER A 60 5.22 5.33 5.68
C SER A 60 6.32 6.36 5.98
N ARG A 61 6.14 7.63 5.60
CA ARG A 61 7.19 8.67 5.58
C ARG A 61 8.43 8.25 4.77
N GLY A 62 8.21 7.51 3.68
CA GLY A 62 9.28 7.01 2.82
C GLY A 62 10.06 5.82 3.38
N LYS A 63 9.67 5.28 4.54
CA LYS A 63 10.27 4.08 5.12
C LYS A 63 9.80 2.83 4.36
N SER A 64 10.65 1.82 4.28
CA SER A 64 10.40 0.59 3.51
C SER A 64 9.36 -0.32 4.13
N MET A 65 9.02 -0.14 5.41
CA MET A 65 8.04 -0.97 6.10
C MET A 65 7.29 -0.16 7.16
N LYS A 66 6.03 -0.53 7.40
CA LYS A 66 5.21 -0.08 8.54
C LYS A 66 4.28 -1.21 8.97
N ALA A 67 3.73 -1.11 10.18
CA ALA A 67 2.52 -1.82 10.59
C ALA A 67 1.35 -0.82 10.70
N PRO A 68 0.10 -1.27 10.51
CA PRO A 68 -1.07 -0.41 10.71
C PRO A 68 -1.15 0.09 12.14
N ALA A 69 -1.50 1.37 12.31
CA ALA A 69 -1.99 1.91 13.58
C ALA A 69 -3.48 1.57 13.80
N GLU A 70 -4.00 1.88 14.98
CA GLU A 70 -5.40 1.57 15.37
C GLU A 70 -6.47 2.14 14.44
N HIS A 71 -6.19 3.27 13.78
CA HIS A 71 -7.11 3.91 12.83
C HIS A 71 -6.81 3.56 11.35
N GLU A 72 -5.82 2.71 11.10
CA GLU A 72 -5.39 2.28 9.76
C GLU A 72 -5.92 0.85 9.46
N PRO A 73 -6.18 0.51 8.19
CA PRO A 73 -6.05 1.36 7.00
C PRO A 73 -7.25 2.31 6.82
N VAL A 74 -6.98 3.52 6.32
CA VAL A 74 -8.05 4.47 5.97
C VAL A 74 -8.58 4.15 4.56
N LEU A 75 -9.41 3.11 4.46
CA LEU A 75 -9.99 2.68 3.18
C LEU A 75 -11.30 3.44 2.87
N PRO A 76 -11.49 3.93 1.63
CA PRO A 76 -12.81 4.32 1.11
C PRO A 76 -13.78 3.14 1.10
N SER A 77 -15.09 3.42 1.19
CA SER A 77 -16.10 2.36 1.27
C SER A 77 -16.20 1.56 -0.03
N LEU A 78 -15.86 2.18 -1.15
CA LEU A 78 -15.86 1.56 -2.49
C LEU A 78 -14.46 1.13 -2.96
N ALA A 79 -13.49 1.02 -2.04
CA ALA A 79 -12.19 0.47 -2.39
C ALA A 79 -12.36 -0.94 -2.98
N THR A 80 -11.74 -1.17 -4.13
CA THR A 80 -11.81 -2.47 -4.85
C THR A 80 -10.55 -3.30 -4.68
N THR A 81 -9.39 -2.64 -4.56
CA THR A 81 -8.08 -3.27 -4.42
C THR A 81 -7.23 -2.53 -3.40
N VAL A 82 -6.51 -3.26 -2.57
CA VAL A 82 -5.47 -2.74 -1.67
C VAL A 82 -4.12 -3.35 -2.04
N LEU A 83 -3.15 -2.46 -2.25
CA LEU A 83 -1.77 -2.79 -2.61
C LEU A 83 -0.84 -2.45 -1.43
N PRO A 84 -0.67 -3.34 -0.44
CA PRO A 84 0.31 -3.12 0.62
C PRO A 84 1.72 -3.25 0.04
N VAL A 85 2.55 -2.23 0.26
CA VAL A 85 3.90 -2.15 -0.30
C VAL A 85 4.94 -2.32 0.81
N VAL A 86 5.94 -3.17 0.55
CA VAL A 86 7.17 -3.25 1.35
C VAL A 86 8.37 -3.08 0.43
N GLY A 87 9.38 -2.32 0.88
CA GLY A 87 10.68 -2.25 0.23
C GLY A 87 11.54 -3.43 0.65
N MET A 88 12.07 -4.19 -0.29
CA MET A 88 12.86 -5.39 -0.02
C MET A 88 14.25 -5.10 0.57
N ASP A 89 14.70 -3.85 0.48
CA ASP A 89 15.86 -3.33 1.20
C ASP A 89 15.70 -3.38 2.74
N ILE A 90 14.50 -3.69 3.26
CA ILE A 90 14.27 -3.83 4.70
C ILE A 90 14.81 -5.13 5.30
N LEU A 91 14.99 -6.19 4.49
CA LEU A 91 15.39 -7.48 5.01
C LEU A 91 16.80 -7.43 5.60
N GLY A 92 16.94 -7.86 6.86
CA GLY A 92 18.19 -7.80 7.61
C GLY A 92 18.46 -6.45 8.29
N CYS A 93 17.72 -5.39 7.97
CA CYS A 93 17.84 -4.11 8.68
C CYS A 93 17.32 -4.23 10.12
N PRO A 94 17.91 -3.50 11.08
CA PRO A 94 17.39 -3.42 12.44
C PRO A 94 15.96 -2.86 12.48
N LEU A 95 15.11 -3.43 13.32
CA LEU A 95 13.76 -2.93 13.57
C LEU A 95 13.80 -1.63 14.41
N THR A 96 14.15 -0.52 13.76
CA THR A 96 14.31 0.81 14.37
C THR A 96 13.62 1.88 13.52
N GLU A 97 13.41 3.08 14.09
CA GLU A 97 12.78 4.22 13.41
C GLU A 97 13.59 4.71 12.19
N GLU A 98 14.87 4.32 12.09
CA GLU A 98 15.72 4.60 10.94
C GLU A 98 15.21 3.89 9.69
N PHE A 99 14.73 2.65 9.81
CA PHE A 99 14.35 1.81 8.67
C PHE A 99 12.84 1.56 8.57
N VAL A 100 12.15 1.53 9.70
CA VAL A 100 10.74 1.15 9.83
C VAL A 100 9.95 2.28 10.44
N HIS A 101 8.81 2.61 9.85
CA HIS A 101 7.88 3.57 10.43
C HIS A 101 7.11 2.94 11.59
N ARG A 102 7.21 3.52 12.81
CA ARG A 102 6.57 3.00 14.02
C ARG A 102 6.99 1.54 14.32
N PRO A 103 8.29 1.25 14.51
CA PRO A 103 8.84 -0.09 14.67
C PRO A 103 8.23 -0.85 15.86
N HIS A 104 7.77 -0.15 16.90
CA HIS A 104 7.08 -0.76 18.04
C HIS A 104 5.76 -1.46 17.65
N LEU A 105 5.06 -0.97 16.62
CA LEU A 105 3.86 -1.65 16.10
C LEU A 105 4.24 -2.92 15.35
N VAL A 106 5.28 -2.85 14.51
CA VAL A 106 5.82 -4.01 13.81
C VAL A 106 6.33 -5.05 14.81
N ALA A 107 7.06 -4.64 15.84
CA ALA A 107 7.55 -5.49 16.92
C ALA A 107 6.40 -6.26 17.60
N ARG A 108 5.33 -5.55 17.95
CA ARG A 108 4.13 -6.13 18.55
C ARG A 108 3.45 -7.15 17.63
N VAL A 109 3.26 -6.81 16.35
CA VAL A 109 2.59 -7.69 15.38
C VAL A 109 3.43 -8.90 15.04
N ALA A 110 4.75 -8.71 14.87
CA ALA A 110 5.67 -9.79 14.53
C ALA A 110 6.04 -10.66 15.74
N GLY A 111 5.84 -10.17 16.97
CA GLY A 111 6.29 -10.84 18.19
C GLY A 111 7.81 -10.88 18.29
N GLN A 112 8.47 -9.76 17.99
CA GLN A 112 9.93 -9.60 18.03
C GLN A 112 10.32 -8.32 18.77
N ASN A 113 11.57 -8.19 19.17
CA ASN A 113 12.05 -6.99 19.86
C ASN A 113 12.47 -5.90 18.86
N THR A 114 12.35 -4.63 19.28
CA THR A 114 12.95 -3.52 18.53
C THR A 114 14.47 -3.67 18.50
N GLY A 115 15.09 -3.31 17.36
CA GLY A 115 16.51 -3.49 17.12
C GLY A 115 16.89 -4.86 16.55
N GLU A 116 16.06 -5.90 16.71
CA GLU A 116 16.27 -7.18 16.03
C GLU A 116 16.12 -7.03 14.50
N PRO A 117 16.82 -7.84 13.70
CA PRO A 117 16.70 -7.78 12.25
C PRO A 117 15.27 -8.06 11.77
N VAL A 118 14.86 -7.33 10.73
CA VAL A 118 13.62 -7.63 10.01
C VAL A 118 13.84 -8.88 9.16
N THR A 119 13.01 -9.90 9.41
CA THR A 119 13.07 -11.20 8.70
C THR A 119 11.89 -11.35 7.74
N GLU A 120 11.93 -12.36 6.89
CA GLU A 120 10.77 -12.73 6.04
C GLU A 120 9.53 -13.00 6.89
N THR A 121 9.69 -13.73 8.00
CA THR A 121 8.62 -13.99 8.97
C THR A 121 8.02 -12.71 9.54
N THR A 122 8.86 -11.68 9.79
CA THR A 122 8.41 -10.35 10.24
C THR A 122 7.46 -9.73 9.20
N VAL A 123 7.86 -9.74 7.93
CA VAL A 123 7.07 -9.18 6.82
C VAL A 123 5.77 -9.97 6.64
N VAL A 124 5.83 -11.30 6.61
CA VAL A 124 4.64 -12.15 6.47
C VAL A 124 3.63 -11.86 7.58
N LYS A 125 4.05 -11.84 8.84
CA LYS A 125 3.14 -11.56 9.97
C LYS A 125 2.47 -10.20 9.84
N VAL A 126 3.21 -9.16 9.46
CA VAL A 126 2.66 -7.82 9.27
C VAL A 126 1.68 -7.79 8.10
N PHE A 127 2.00 -8.42 6.97
CA PHE A 127 1.08 -8.49 5.83
C PHE A 127 -0.20 -9.23 6.18
N ARG A 128 -0.12 -10.36 6.88
CA ARG A 128 -1.31 -11.12 7.32
C ARG A 128 -2.17 -10.35 8.30
N HIS A 129 -1.56 -9.65 9.25
CA HIS A 129 -2.29 -8.80 10.17
C HIS A 129 -3.03 -7.68 9.42
N TYR A 130 -2.37 -7.07 8.45
CA TYR A 130 -2.96 -5.98 7.69
C TYR A 130 -4.02 -6.45 6.69
N GLU A 131 -3.84 -7.62 6.07
CA GLU A 131 -4.84 -8.30 5.23
C GLU A 131 -6.13 -8.53 6.02
N LEU A 132 -6.00 -9.02 7.26
CA LEU A 132 -7.13 -9.28 8.14
C LEU A 132 -7.92 -8.00 8.43
N ILE A 133 -7.24 -6.93 8.86
CA ILE A 133 -7.90 -5.66 9.19
C ILE A 133 -8.55 -5.03 7.93
N ALA A 134 -7.85 -5.06 6.79
CA ALA A 134 -8.39 -4.53 5.54
C ALA A 134 -9.66 -5.27 5.11
N LYS A 135 -9.67 -6.60 5.20
CA LYS A 135 -10.85 -7.43 4.86
C LYS A 135 -11.99 -7.32 5.87
N GLN A 136 -11.69 -7.00 7.14
CA GLN A 136 -12.72 -6.66 8.13
C GLN A 136 -13.36 -5.31 7.83
N ALA A 137 -12.57 -4.32 7.40
CA ALA A 137 -13.07 -2.99 7.05
C ALA A 137 -13.84 -2.96 5.72
N SER A 138 -13.39 -3.74 4.72
CA SER A 138 -14.05 -3.87 3.41
C SER A 138 -14.08 -5.33 2.96
N PRO A 139 -15.16 -6.08 3.29
CA PRO A 139 -15.33 -7.45 2.82
C PRO A 139 -15.33 -7.52 1.29
N GLY A 140 -14.53 -8.43 0.73
CA GLY A 140 -14.40 -8.61 -0.71
C GLY A 140 -13.33 -7.77 -1.39
N ILE A 141 -12.55 -6.98 -0.63
CA ILE A 141 -11.40 -6.25 -1.17
C ILE A 141 -10.38 -7.21 -1.80
N CYS A 142 -9.90 -6.88 -3.00
CA CYS A 142 -8.78 -7.57 -3.61
C CYS A 142 -7.49 -7.17 -2.90
N TRP A 143 -6.77 -8.16 -2.36
CA TRP A 143 -5.51 -7.94 -1.63
C TRP A 143 -4.33 -8.42 -2.47
N VAL A 144 -3.45 -7.50 -2.85
CA VAL A 144 -2.30 -7.83 -3.74
C VAL A 144 -1.01 -7.23 -3.16
N PRO A 145 -0.25 -8.02 -2.39
CA PRO A 145 1.07 -7.63 -1.89
C PRO A 145 2.04 -7.16 -2.97
N VAL A 146 2.79 -6.10 -2.67
CA VAL A 146 3.83 -5.55 -3.54
C VAL A 146 5.17 -5.56 -2.81
N LEU A 147 6.10 -6.36 -3.33
CA LEU A 147 7.50 -6.41 -2.92
C LEU A 147 8.31 -5.49 -3.83
N ASN A 148 8.50 -4.25 -3.41
CA ASN A 148 9.18 -3.21 -4.19
C ASN A 148 10.69 -3.14 -3.89
N LYS A 149 11.42 -2.34 -4.67
CA LYS A 149 12.88 -2.15 -4.57
C LYS A 149 13.67 -3.43 -4.84
N MET A 150 13.19 -4.23 -5.79
CA MET A 150 13.86 -5.44 -6.26
C MET A 150 15.24 -5.17 -6.89
N ASP A 151 15.50 -3.94 -7.31
CA ASP A 151 16.79 -3.45 -7.80
C ASP A 151 17.85 -3.31 -6.69
N CYS A 152 17.45 -3.26 -5.42
CA CYS A 152 18.38 -3.24 -4.28
C CYS A 152 18.83 -4.65 -3.85
N LEU A 153 18.21 -5.70 -4.39
CA LEU A 153 18.56 -7.08 -4.06
C LEU A 153 19.60 -7.62 -5.04
N GLU A 154 20.74 -8.07 -4.53
CA GLU A 154 21.71 -8.86 -5.31
C GLU A 154 21.08 -10.17 -5.80
N GLU A 155 20.27 -10.81 -4.95
CA GLU A 155 19.59 -12.06 -5.25
C GLU A 155 18.07 -11.93 -5.10
N ARG A 156 17.35 -12.11 -6.22
CA ARG A 156 15.87 -12.11 -6.23
C ARG A 156 15.25 -13.32 -5.53
N LYS A 157 16.06 -14.33 -5.17
CA LYS A 157 15.60 -15.58 -4.57
C LYS A 157 14.82 -15.34 -3.26
N LYS A 158 15.36 -14.49 -2.37
CA LYS A 158 14.70 -14.15 -1.09
C LYS A 158 13.33 -13.51 -1.28
N ALA A 159 13.19 -12.59 -2.24
CA ALA A 159 11.89 -11.99 -2.55
C ALA A 159 10.88 -13.00 -3.08
N ARG A 160 11.33 -13.96 -3.90
CA ARG A 160 10.46 -15.06 -4.37
C ARG A 160 10.06 -15.99 -3.24
N GLU A 161 10.99 -16.33 -2.35
CA GLU A 161 10.71 -17.14 -1.15
C GLU A 161 9.69 -16.46 -0.24
N LEU A 162 9.85 -15.16 0.00
CA LEU A 162 8.86 -14.36 0.73
C LEU A 162 7.51 -14.32 0.01
N ALA A 163 7.50 -14.09 -1.30
CA ALA A 163 6.27 -14.08 -2.09
C ALA A 163 5.55 -15.44 -2.05
N MET A 164 6.28 -16.56 -2.11
CA MET A 164 5.69 -17.90 -1.94
C MET A 164 5.02 -18.07 -0.57
N GLN A 165 5.59 -17.51 0.50
CA GLN A 165 4.96 -17.53 1.83
C GLN A 165 3.71 -16.62 1.92
N LEU A 166 3.64 -15.57 1.09
CA LEU A 166 2.49 -14.67 0.98
C LEU A 166 1.36 -15.22 0.09
N LEU A 167 1.66 -16.12 -0.83
CA LEU A 167 0.65 -16.73 -1.71
C LEU A 167 -0.21 -17.76 -0.97
N ASN A 168 -1.53 -17.62 -1.12
CA ASN A 168 -2.53 -18.58 -0.64
C ASN A 168 -3.87 -18.32 -1.38
N PRO A 169 -4.94 -19.10 -1.16
CA PRO A 169 -6.23 -18.88 -1.83
C PRO A 169 -6.82 -17.47 -1.62
N THR A 170 -6.52 -16.79 -0.50
CA THR A 170 -7.05 -15.46 -0.18
C THR A 170 -6.12 -14.32 -0.63
N THR A 171 -4.89 -14.65 -1.03
CA THR A 171 -3.86 -13.78 -1.59
C THR A 171 -3.28 -14.49 -2.83
N PRO A 172 -4.03 -14.52 -3.95
CA PRO A 172 -3.66 -15.34 -5.10
C PRO A 172 -2.53 -14.73 -5.94
N ARG A 173 -2.13 -13.48 -5.68
CA ARG A 173 -1.12 -12.76 -6.46
C ARG A 173 -0.21 -11.92 -5.57
N VAL A 174 1.09 -11.93 -5.88
CA VAL A 174 2.11 -11.05 -5.30
C VAL A 174 2.92 -10.42 -6.44
N LEU A 175 3.14 -9.10 -6.36
CA LEU A 175 3.90 -8.35 -7.35
C LEU A 175 5.33 -8.13 -6.86
N LEU A 176 6.33 -8.45 -7.69
CA LEU A 176 7.72 -8.08 -7.46
C LEU A 176 8.05 -6.90 -8.36
N THR A 177 8.42 -5.77 -7.76
CA THR A 177 8.50 -4.50 -8.46
C THR A 177 9.79 -3.72 -8.20
N SER A 178 10.14 -2.87 -9.16
CA SER A 178 11.13 -1.81 -9.01
C SER A 178 10.50 -0.53 -9.53
N ALA A 179 9.87 0.24 -8.64
CA ALA A 179 9.04 1.38 -9.04
C ALA A 179 9.79 2.48 -9.85
N LEU A 180 11.12 2.53 -9.75
CA LEU A 180 11.95 3.49 -10.49
C LEU A 180 12.46 2.95 -11.84
N SER A 181 12.19 1.67 -12.14
CA SER A 181 12.51 1.05 -13.42
C SER A 181 11.54 1.50 -14.52
N HIS A 182 12.01 1.53 -15.77
CA HIS A 182 11.16 1.76 -16.95
C HIS A 182 10.03 0.72 -17.05
N ASN A 183 10.31 -0.54 -16.70
CA ASN A 183 9.28 -1.55 -16.51
C ASN A 183 9.20 -1.90 -15.02
N PRO A 184 8.24 -1.31 -14.27
CA PRO A 184 8.25 -1.38 -12.82
C PRO A 184 7.76 -2.73 -12.28
N VAL A 185 6.96 -3.48 -13.04
CA VAL A 185 6.54 -4.84 -12.66
C VAL A 185 7.51 -5.82 -13.29
N LEU A 186 8.35 -6.44 -12.45
CA LEU A 186 9.38 -7.36 -12.90
C LEU A 186 8.86 -8.79 -12.98
N GLU A 187 8.02 -9.18 -12.04
CA GLU A 187 7.47 -10.53 -11.95
C GLU A 187 6.11 -10.49 -11.23
N VAL A 188 5.19 -11.34 -11.68
CA VAL A 188 3.90 -11.57 -11.04
C VAL A 188 3.89 -13.02 -10.60
N MET A 189 3.85 -13.24 -9.29
CA MET A 189 3.76 -14.58 -8.72
C MET A 189 2.30 -14.89 -8.42
N GLU A 190 1.85 -16.07 -8.85
CA GLU A 190 0.45 -16.50 -8.70
C GLU A 190 0.37 -17.78 -7.88
N TRP A 191 -0.69 -17.88 -7.08
CA TRP A 191 -1.01 -19.09 -6.33
C TRP A 191 -1.66 -20.10 -7.27
N PHE A 192 -1.13 -21.32 -7.28
CA PHE A 192 -1.74 -22.44 -7.98
C PHE A 192 -2.26 -23.44 -6.95
N PRO A 193 -3.49 -23.96 -7.11
CA PRO A 193 -3.96 -25.07 -6.29
C PRO A 193 -3.02 -26.26 -6.46
N GLN A 194 -2.57 -26.82 -5.34
CA GLN A 194 -1.82 -28.06 -5.28
C GLN A 194 -2.76 -29.26 -5.34
#